data_AF-A0A2J8UWH6-F1
#
_entry.id   AF-A0A2J8UWH6-F1
#
_cell.length_a   1.000
_cell.length_b   1.000
_cell.length_c   1.000
_cell.angle_alpha   90.00
_cell.angle_beta   90.00
_cell.angle_gamma   90.00
#
_symmetry.space_group_name_H-M   'P 1'
#
loop_
_entity.id
_entity.type
_entity.pdbx_description
1 polymer ?
#
loop_
_entity_poly.entity_id
_entity_poly.type
_entity_poly.pdbx_seq_one_letter_code
_entity_poly.pdbx_strand_id
1 'polypeptide(L)'
;LFQLELEADALVNFQQYSSQLLPFYESSPQVLHTEVLQHLTDLIRNHPSWSVAHLAVELGIRECFHHSRIISCANCTENEEGCTPLHLACRKGDGEILVELVQYCHARMDVTDYKGETVFHYAVQGDNSQVLQLLGRNAVAGLNQVNNQGLTPLHLACQLGKQEMVRVLLLCNARCNIMGPNGYPIHSAMKFSQKGCAEMIISMDSSQIHSKDPRYGASPLHWAKNAEMARMLLKRGCHVNSTSSAGNTALHVAVMRNRFDCAIVLLTHGANADARGEHGNTPLHLAMSKDNVEMIKALIVFGAEVDTPNDFGETPTFLASKISRQLQDLMHISRARKPAFILGSMRDEKRTHDHLLCLDGGGVKGLVIIQLLIAIEKASGVATKDLFDWVAGTSTGGILALAILHSKSMAYMRGVYFRMKDEVFRGSRPYESGPLEEFLKREFGEHTKMTDVRKPKVMLTGTLSDRQPAELHLFRNYDAPETVREPRFNQNVNLRPPAQPSDQLVWRAARSSGAAPTYFRPNGRFLDGGLLANNPTLDAMTEIHEYNQDLIRK
;
A
#
# COMPACT_ATOMS: atom_id res chain seq x y z
N LEU A 1 26.32 41.64 -29.75
CA LEU A 1 25.61 42.46 -28.75
C LEU A 1 24.47 43.26 -29.39
N PHE A 2 24.71 44.25 -30.26
CA PHE A 2 23.64 45.02 -30.93
C PHE A 2 23.66 44.86 -32.46
N GLN A 3 23.34 43.68 -32.97
CA GLN A 3 23.04 43.53 -34.40
C GLN A 3 21.54 43.69 -34.60
N LEU A 4 21.14 44.88 -35.06
CA LEU A 4 19.79 45.21 -35.52
C LEU A 4 19.92 45.77 -36.95
N GLU A 5 18.95 45.49 -37.82
CA GLU A 5 19.02 45.85 -39.25
C GLU A 5 18.83 47.36 -39.52
N LEU A 6 18.29 48.11 -38.55
CA LEU A 6 17.98 49.53 -38.67
C LEU A 6 18.68 50.37 -37.57
N GLU A 7 19.35 51.44 -37.98
CA GLU A 7 20.14 52.33 -37.10
C GLU A 7 19.28 53.10 -36.08
N ALA A 8 18.05 53.47 -36.46
CA ALA A 8 17.11 54.16 -35.58
C ALA A 8 16.67 53.28 -34.39
N ASP A 9 16.40 51.99 -34.66
CA ASP A 9 16.03 51.03 -33.62
C ASP A 9 17.23 50.69 -32.74
N ALA A 10 18.44 50.69 -33.30
CA ALA A 10 19.68 50.48 -32.54
C ALA A 10 19.92 51.60 -31.50
N LEU A 11 19.66 52.86 -31.85
CA LEU A 11 19.82 54.01 -30.95
C LEU A 11 18.80 54.02 -29.80
N VAL A 12 17.53 53.74 -30.07
CA VAL A 12 16.47 53.67 -29.05
C VAL A 12 16.74 52.52 -28.08
N ASN A 13 17.06 51.35 -28.62
CA ASN A 13 17.40 50.18 -27.81
C ASN A 13 18.69 50.41 -27.00
N PHE A 14 19.72 51.06 -27.57
CA PHE A 14 20.97 51.37 -26.85
C PHE A 14 20.75 52.29 -25.64
N GLN A 15 19.86 53.30 -25.75
CA GLN A 15 19.51 54.15 -24.62
C GLN A 15 18.77 53.38 -23.52
N GLN A 16 17.86 52.47 -23.89
CA GLN A 16 17.19 51.60 -22.94
C GLN A 16 18.16 50.62 -22.27
N TYR A 17 18.99 49.92 -23.05
CA TYR A 17 19.98 48.99 -22.55
C TYR A 17 21.01 49.67 -21.64
N SER A 18 21.52 50.84 -22.01
CA SER A 18 22.49 51.57 -21.16
C SER A 18 21.88 51.93 -19.80
N SER A 19 20.63 52.38 -19.75
CA SER A 19 19.94 52.70 -18.50
C SER A 19 19.70 51.48 -17.59
N GLN A 20 19.38 50.32 -18.18
CA GLN A 20 19.13 49.06 -17.47
C GLN A 20 20.42 48.33 -17.07
N LEU A 21 21.51 48.54 -17.82
CA LEU A 21 22.82 47.94 -17.58
C LEU A 21 23.64 48.66 -16.50
N LEU A 22 23.36 49.94 -16.21
CA LEU A 22 24.11 50.76 -15.25
C LEU A 22 24.32 50.06 -13.88
N PRO A 23 23.29 49.46 -13.25
CA PRO A 23 23.44 48.77 -11.97
C PRO A 23 24.33 47.52 -12.04
N PHE A 24 24.51 46.91 -13.20
CA PHE A 24 25.37 45.73 -13.35
C PHE A 24 26.85 46.11 -13.45
N TYR A 25 27.16 47.24 -14.09
CA TYR A 25 28.52 47.75 -14.21
C TYR A 25 29.05 48.44 -12.95
N GLU A 26 28.19 49.14 -12.20
CA GLU A 26 28.58 49.88 -10.98
C GLU A 26 28.81 48.95 -9.78
N SER A 27 28.21 47.76 -9.79
CA SER A 27 28.19 46.85 -8.64
C SER A 27 29.25 45.75 -8.71
N SER A 28 29.69 45.34 -9.91
CA SER A 28 30.66 44.27 -10.08
C SER A 28 32.11 44.79 -10.07
N PRO A 29 33.00 44.30 -9.20
CA PRO A 29 34.43 44.63 -9.23
C PRO A 29 35.18 43.91 -10.37
N GLN A 30 34.53 42.98 -11.08
CA GLN A 30 35.08 42.26 -12.24
C GLN A 30 34.39 42.70 -13.54
N VAL A 31 35.16 42.81 -14.62
CA VAL A 31 34.61 43.09 -15.96
C VAL A 31 33.71 41.94 -16.37
N LEU A 32 32.41 42.21 -16.55
CA LEU A 32 31.45 41.22 -17.05
C LEU A 32 31.96 40.59 -18.35
N HIS A 33 32.12 39.26 -18.36
CA HIS A 33 32.54 38.52 -19.54
C HIS A 33 31.54 38.73 -20.70
N THR A 34 32.06 38.74 -21.93
CA THR A 34 31.27 39.01 -23.16
C THR A 34 30.08 38.06 -23.33
N GLU A 35 30.17 36.83 -22.82
CA GLU A 35 29.09 35.84 -22.84
C GLU A 35 27.93 36.23 -21.90
N VAL A 36 28.23 36.75 -20.71
CA VAL A 36 27.22 37.21 -19.74
C VAL A 36 26.51 38.45 -20.25
N LEU A 37 27.24 39.37 -20.89
CA LEU A 37 26.67 40.54 -21.54
C LEU A 37 25.78 40.17 -22.73
N GLN A 38 26.17 39.16 -23.51
CA GLN A 38 25.35 38.66 -24.62
C GLN A 38 24.06 38.02 -24.09
N HIS A 39 24.16 37.21 -23.05
CA HIS A 39 23.00 36.60 -22.40
C HIS A 39 22.05 37.66 -21.80
N LEU A 40 22.60 38.70 -21.17
CA LEU A 40 21.82 39.82 -20.64
C LEU A 40 21.10 40.57 -21.77
N THR A 41 21.77 40.88 -22.88
CA THR A 41 21.12 41.54 -24.03
C THR A 41 20.05 40.66 -24.67
N ASP A 42 20.24 39.34 -24.70
CA ASP A 42 19.24 38.40 -25.23
C ASP A 42 18.04 38.29 -24.28
N LEU A 43 18.25 38.33 -22.96
CA LEU A 43 17.18 38.32 -21.96
C LEU A 43 16.32 39.58 -22.00
N ILE A 44 16.94 40.77 -22.11
CA ILE A 44 16.16 42.02 -22.27
C ILE A 44 15.38 42.01 -23.59
N ARG A 45 15.96 41.46 -24.67
CA ARG A 45 15.27 41.34 -25.96
C ARG A 45 14.08 40.39 -25.89
N ASN A 46 14.22 39.27 -25.17
CA ASN A 46 13.17 38.26 -25.04
C ASN A 46 12.07 38.66 -24.05
N HIS A 47 12.39 39.52 -23.08
CA HIS A 47 11.47 39.95 -22.03
C HIS A 47 11.55 41.48 -21.79
N PRO A 48 10.91 42.29 -22.65
CA PRO A 48 11.04 43.75 -22.62
C PRO A 48 10.39 44.40 -21.39
N SER A 49 9.51 43.69 -20.69
CA SER A 49 8.83 44.16 -19.48
C SER A 49 9.64 43.93 -18.20
N TRP A 50 10.73 43.16 -18.22
CA TRP A 50 11.45 42.80 -17.00
C TRP A 50 12.20 43.98 -16.38
N SER A 51 12.04 44.17 -15.07
CA SER A 51 12.83 45.14 -14.31
C SER A 51 14.27 44.67 -14.11
N VAL A 52 15.17 45.60 -13.77
CA VAL A 52 16.59 45.33 -13.47
C VAL A 52 16.74 44.26 -12.39
N ALA A 53 15.84 44.22 -11.40
CA ALA A 53 15.86 43.21 -10.35
C ALA A 53 15.51 41.79 -10.86
N HIS A 54 14.58 41.67 -11.83
CA HIS A 54 14.28 40.38 -12.47
C HIS A 54 15.48 39.86 -13.26
N LEU A 55 16.15 40.75 -14.01
CA LEU A 55 17.35 40.43 -14.77
C LEU A 55 18.50 40.02 -13.86
N ALA A 56 18.69 40.70 -12.72
CA ALA A 56 19.74 40.36 -11.76
C ALA A 56 19.58 38.97 -11.15
N VAL A 57 18.34 38.57 -10.88
CA VAL A 57 18.02 37.22 -10.41
C VAL A 57 18.24 36.16 -11.49
N GLU A 58 17.82 36.42 -12.73
CA GLU A 58 18.01 35.46 -13.84
C GLU A 58 19.50 35.22 -14.15
N LEU A 59 20.34 36.26 -14.02
CA LEU A 59 21.77 36.18 -14.26
C LEU A 59 22.57 35.64 -13.07
N GLY A 60 21.99 35.62 -11.87
CA GLY A 60 22.65 35.11 -10.67
C GLY A 60 23.77 36.01 -10.11
N ILE A 61 23.77 37.31 -10.43
CA ILE A 61 24.86 38.22 -10.04
C ILE A 61 24.57 38.79 -8.64
N ARG A 62 25.26 38.25 -7.63
CA ARG A 62 25.11 38.59 -6.20
C ARG A 62 25.38 40.06 -5.88
N GLU A 63 26.45 40.61 -6.43
CA GLU A 63 26.96 41.93 -6.06
C GLU A 63 25.98 43.07 -6.44
N CYS A 64 25.09 42.83 -7.40
CA CYS A 64 24.10 43.78 -7.86
C CYS A 64 23.00 44.07 -6.82
N PHE A 65 22.73 43.17 -5.86
CA PHE A 65 21.67 43.38 -4.86
C PHE A 65 21.98 44.47 -3.82
N HIS A 66 23.20 45.00 -3.80
CA HIS A 66 23.57 46.14 -2.96
C HIS A 66 23.25 47.51 -3.60
N HIS A 67 22.89 47.53 -4.89
CA HIS A 67 22.67 48.77 -5.61
C HIS A 67 21.28 49.37 -5.33
N SER A 68 21.21 50.68 -5.08
CA SER A 68 19.97 51.42 -4.71
C SER A 68 18.80 51.19 -5.69
N ARG A 69 19.10 51.22 -7.01
CA ARG A 69 18.13 50.91 -8.10
C ARG A 69 17.55 49.49 -8.06
N ILE A 70 18.29 48.50 -7.56
CA ILE A 70 17.79 47.12 -7.46
C ILE A 70 16.94 46.96 -6.20
N ILE A 71 17.33 47.60 -5.10
CA ILE A 71 16.55 47.66 -3.86
C ILE A 71 15.18 48.33 -4.11
N SER A 72 15.13 49.45 -4.84
CA SER A 72 13.86 50.11 -5.18
C SER A 72 12.95 49.26 -6.08
N CYS A 73 13.54 48.40 -6.91
CA CYS A 73 12.82 47.56 -7.87
C CYS A 73 12.60 46.11 -7.40
N ALA A 74 13.00 45.77 -6.17
CA ALA A 74 12.93 44.42 -5.64
C ALA A 74 11.48 43.90 -5.48
N ASN A 75 10.51 44.81 -5.37
CA ASN A 75 9.09 44.49 -5.24
C ASN A 75 8.27 44.79 -6.52
N CYS A 76 8.94 45.05 -7.65
CA CYS A 76 8.23 45.29 -8.91
C CYS A 76 7.48 44.04 -9.36
N THR A 77 6.21 44.20 -9.72
CA THR A 77 5.35 43.17 -10.36
C THR A 77 5.18 43.41 -11.85
N GLU A 78 5.93 44.36 -12.42
CA GLU A 78 5.89 44.74 -13.82
C GLU A 78 6.55 43.64 -14.66
N ASN A 79 5.81 42.57 -14.92
CA ASN A 79 6.18 41.47 -15.80
C ASN A 79 4.89 40.99 -16.49
N GLU A 80 4.99 40.32 -17.64
CA GLU A 80 3.85 39.77 -18.40
C GLU A 80 2.97 38.84 -17.54
N GLU A 81 3.58 38.19 -16.54
CA GLU A 81 2.93 37.26 -15.62
C GLU A 81 2.65 37.86 -14.22
N GLY A 82 3.07 39.10 -13.96
CA GLY A 82 2.90 39.75 -12.65
C GLY A 82 3.86 39.22 -11.57
N CYS A 83 4.93 38.54 -11.98
CA CYS A 83 5.92 37.95 -11.07
C CYS A 83 6.75 39.02 -10.36
N THR A 84 7.24 38.69 -9.16
CA THR A 84 8.28 39.45 -8.48
C THR A 84 9.66 38.82 -8.75
N PRO A 85 10.76 39.58 -8.58
CA PRO A 85 12.11 39.02 -8.63
C PRO A 85 12.29 37.85 -7.65
N LEU A 86 11.62 37.92 -6.50
CA LEU A 86 11.63 36.85 -5.50
C LEU A 86 10.96 35.55 -6.01
N HIS A 87 9.89 35.64 -6.81
CA HIS A 87 9.28 34.47 -7.47
C HIS A 87 10.26 33.77 -8.41
N LEU A 88 11.02 34.54 -9.22
CA LEU A 88 12.03 33.97 -10.11
C LEU A 88 13.18 33.31 -9.34
N ALA A 89 13.66 33.95 -8.26
CA ALA A 89 14.72 33.41 -7.42
C ALA A 89 14.31 32.06 -6.81
N CYS A 90 13.05 31.97 -6.36
CA CYS A 90 12.48 30.73 -5.84
C CYS A 90 12.40 29.62 -6.90
N ARG A 91 12.06 29.96 -8.15
CA ARG A 91 11.97 29.01 -9.26
C ARG A 91 13.33 28.48 -9.68
N LYS A 92 14.35 29.33 -9.71
CA LYS A 92 15.74 28.94 -10.03
C LYS A 92 16.35 28.06 -8.96
N GLY A 93 16.00 28.33 -7.70
CA GLY A 93 16.50 27.57 -6.57
C GLY A 93 17.77 28.16 -5.96
N ASP A 94 18.10 29.43 -6.21
CA ASP A 94 19.32 30.05 -5.67
C ASP A 94 19.09 30.55 -4.25
N GLY A 95 19.47 29.73 -3.28
CA GLY A 95 19.27 30.01 -1.85
C GLY A 95 20.06 31.23 -1.34
N GLU A 96 21.22 31.53 -1.93
CA GLU A 96 22.04 32.68 -1.55
C GLU A 96 21.41 34.00 -1.98
N ILE A 97 20.97 34.09 -3.25
CA ILE A 97 20.24 35.25 -3.79
C ILE A 97 18.95 35.50 -3.02
N LEU A 98 18.27 34.42 -2.61
CA LEU A 98 17.08 34.54 -1.78
C LEU A 98 17.36 35.22 -0.43
N VAL A 99 18.45 34.85 0.24
CA VAL A 99 18.86 35.48 1.50
C VAL A 99 19.20 36.95 1.27
N GLU A 100 19.91 37.27 0.20
CA GLU A 100 20.28 38.65 -0.12
C GLU A 100 19.05 39.52 -0.44
N LEU A 101 18.08 39.00 -1.21
CA LEU A 101 16.84 39.69 -1.54
C LEU A 101 15.95 39.96 -0.32
N VAL A 102 15.82 38.98 0.58
CA VAL A 102 14.98 39.13 1.78
C VAL A 102 15.67 40.01 2.83
N GLN A 103 16.98 39.83 3.05
CA GLN A 103 17.72 40.52 4.10
C GLN A 103 18.14 41.95 3.72
N TYR A 104 18.59 42.17 2.48
CA TYR A 104 19.13 43.47 2.04
C TYR A 104 18.17 44.28 1.17
N CYS A 105 17.37 43.63 0.32
CA CYS A 105 16.44 44.33 -0.58
C CYS A 105 15.03 44.52 0.01
N HIS A 106 14.76 44.02 1.22
CA HIS A 106 13.44 44.05 1.87
C HIS A 106 12.30 43.57 0.95
N ALA A 107 12.57 42.50 0.19
CA ALA A 107 11.59 41.90 -0.71
C ALA A 107 10.39 41.34 0.09
N ARG A 108 9.18 41.71 -0.34
CA ARG A 108 7.91 41.26 0.26
C ARG A 108 7.59 39.83 -0.16
N MET A 109 7.31 38.99 0.82
CA MET A 109 7.02 37.55 0.62
C MET A 109 5.52 37.24 0.45
N ASP A 110 4.66 38.22 0.69
CA ASP A 110 3.19 38.13 0.64
C ASP A 110 2.60 38.51 -0.73
N VAL A 111 3.44 38.95 -1.68
CA VAL A 111 3.00 39.32 -3.02
C VAL A 111 2.63 38.08 -3.82
N THR A 112 1.51 38.16 -4.54
CA THR A 112 1.02 37.12 -5.46
C THR A 112 1.13 37.59 -6.90
N ASP A 113 1.34 36.65 -7.82
CA ASP A 113 1.27 36.93 -9.26
C ASP A 113 -0.18 37.09 -9.77
N TYR A 114 -0.37 37.30 -11.08
CA TYR A 114 -1.72 37.41 -11.67
C TYR A 114 -2.56 36.12 -11.59
N LYS A 115 -1.91 34.97 -11.39
CA LYS A 115 -2.55 33.65 -11.18
C LYS A 115 -2.83 33.36 -9.70
N GLY A 116 -2.46 34.28 -8.80
CA GLY A 116 -2.58 34.12 -7.36
C GLY A 116 -1.51 33.19 -6.76
N GLU A 117 -0.45 32.88 -7.50
CA GLU A 117 0.66 32.06 -7.01
C GLU A 117 1.59 32.87 -6.11
N THR A 118 1.98 32.26 -4.99
CA THR A 118 2.92 32.84 -4.02
C THR A 118 4.36 32.38 -4.28
N VAL A 119 5.34 32.97 -3.59
CA VAL A 119 6.74 32.49 -3.54
C VAL A 119 6.86 30.98 -3.27
N PHE A 120 6.04 30.42 -2.38
CA PHE A 120 6.02 28.99 -2.09
C PHE A 120 5.53 28.13 -3.27
N HIS A 121 4.61 28.61 -4.10
CA HIS A 121 4.16 27.89 -5.29
C HIS A 121 5.28 27.82 -6.34
N TYR A 122 5.99 28.94 -6.57
CA TYR A 122 7.16 28.99 -7.46
C TYR A 122 8.33 28.13 -6.95
N ALA A 123 8.59 28.14 -5.64
CA ALA A 123 9.62 27.30 -5.05
C ALA A 123 9.36 25.79 -5.24
N VAL A 124 8.08 25.38 -5.23
CA VAL A 124 7.66 23.99 -5.49
C VAL A 124 7.78 23.60 -6.98
N GLN A 125 7.69 24.57 -7.89
CA GLN A 125 7.97 24.33 -9.32
C GLN A 125 9.47 24.06 -9.56
N GLY A 126 10.34 24.63 -8.73
CA GLY A 126 11.77 24.33 -8.70
C GLY A 126 12.09 22.99 -8.02
N ASP A 127 13.37 22.61 -8.03
CA ASP A 127 13.87 21.37 -7.41
C ASP A 127 14.62 21.60 -6.10
N ASN A 128 14.94 22.85 -5.74
CA ASN A 128 15.72 23.13 -4.52
C ASN A 128 14.84 23.23 -3.26
N SER A 129 14.89 22.20 -2.42
CA SER A 129 14.15 22.14 -1.16
C SER A 129 14.71 23.07 -0.07
N GLN A 130 15.96 23.55 -0.20
CA GLN A 130 16.58 24.48 0.74
C GLN A 130 15.90 25.85 0.70
N VAL A 131 15.46 26.30 -0.48
CA VAL A 131 14.72 27.56 -0.65
C VAL A 131 13.47 27.56 0.22
N LEU A 132 12.69 26.47 0.22
CA LEU A 132 11.50 26.34 1.07
C LEU A 132 11.81 26.41 2.57
N GLN A 133 12.94 25.84 3.01
CA GLN A 133 13.35 25.91 4.41
C GLN A 133 13.73 27.34 4.83
N LEU A 134 14.43 28.06 3.95
CA LEU A 134 14.80 29.47 4.18
C LEU A 134 13.55 30.36 4.22
N LEU A 135 12.61 30.16 3.29
CA LEU A 135 11.32 30.86 3.29
C LEU A 135 10.52 30.57 4.57
N GLY A 136 10.48 29.30 4.99
CA GLY A 136 9.75 28.87 6.19
C GLY A 136 10.32 29.40 7.50
N ARG A 137 11.62 29.72 7.57
CA ARG A 137 12.25 30.38 8.73
C ARG A 137 11.85 31.86 8.84
N ASN A 138 11.70 32.53 7.70
CA ASN A 138 11.53 33.98 7.65
C ASN A 138 10.05 34.42 7.66
N ALA A 139 9.11 33.64 7.11
CA ALA A 139 7.68 33.94 7.22
C ALA A 139 6.77 32.73 6.99
N VAL A 140 5.75 32.58 7.85
CA VAL A 140 4.70 31.54 7.75
C VAL A 140 3.54 31.97 6.83
N ALA A 141 3.51 33.24 6.41
CA ALA A 141 2.33 33.91 5.85
C ALA A 141 1.90 33.48 4.43
N GLY A 142 2.61 32.55 3.76
CA GLY A 142 2.29 32.10 2.40
C GLY A 142 2.04 30.59 2.23
N LEU A 143 2.34 29.77 3.25
CA LEU A 143 2.29 28.30 3.12
C LEU A 143 0.88 27.73 2.87
N ASN A 144 -0.13 28.45 3.36
CA ASN A 144 -1.53 28.05 3.35
C ASN A 144 -2.37 28.86 2.36
N GLN A 145 -1.75 29.80 1.64
CA GLN A 145 -2.47 30.58 0.64
C GLN A 145 -2.81 29.69 -0.56
N VAL A 146 -3.98 29.94 -1.13
CA VAL A 146 -4.46 29.24 -2.31
C VAL A 146 -4.35 30.15 -3.52
N ASN A 147 -3.92 29.60 -4.65
CA ASN A 147 -3.95 30.33 -5.92
C ASN A 147 -5.37 30.45 -6.48
N ASN A 148 -5.54 31.09 -7.64
CA ASN A 148 -6.85 31.28 -8.28
C ASN A 148 -7.55 29.95 -8.64
N GLN A 149 -6.82 28.84 -8.70
CA GLN A 149 -7.35 27.49 -8.91
C GLN A 149 -7.72 26.76 -7.61
N GLY A 150 -7.52 27.40 -6.45
CA GLY A 150 -7.72 26.82 -5.13
C GLY A 150 -6.60 25.87 -4.69
N LEU A 151 -5.45 25.86 -5.36
CA LEU A 151 -4.32 25.00 -4.99
C LEU A 151 -3.45 25.69 -3.95
N THR A 152 -3.05 24.94 -2.92
CA THR A 152 -1.95 25.34 -2.02
C THR A 152 -0.61 24.86 -2.57
N PRO A 153 0.54 25.34 -2.04
CA PRO A 153 1.85 24.83 -2.43
C PRO A 153 1.97 23.31 -2.24
N LEU A 154 1.33 22.78 -1.19
CA LEU A 154 1.27 21.35 -0.92
C LEU A 154 0.48 20.58 -2.00
N HIS A 155 -0.64 21.14 -2.48
CA HIS A 155 -1.40 20.55 -3.59
C HIS A 155 -0.58 20.53 -4.89
N LEU A 156 0.14 21.62 -5.19
CA LEU A 156 0.99 21.71 -6.37
C LEU A 156 2.16 20.71 -6.30
N ALA A 157 2.81 20.58 -5.14
CA ALA A 157 3.88 19.62 -4.92
C ALA A 157 3.40 18.18 -5.14
N CYS A 158 2.19 17.88 -4.64
CA CYS A 158 1.53 16.59 -4.84
C CYS A 158 1.12 16.32 -6.28
N GLN A 159 0.80 17.36 -7.07
CA GLN A 159 0.47 17.24 -8.48
C GLN A 159 1.72 16.99 -9.33
N LEU A 160 2.82 17.69 -9.01
CA LEU A 160 4.11 17.54 -9.71
C LEU A 160 4.90 16.29 -9.29
N GLY A 161 4.55 15.67 -8.16
CA GLY A 161 5.22 14.47 -7.66
C GLY A 161 6.52 14.75 -6.90
N LYS A 162 6.73 15.98 -6.42
CA LYS A 162 7.96 16.40 -5.73
C LYS A 162 7.93 16.01 -4.25
N GLN A 163 8.31 14.76 -3.96
CA GLN A 163 8.26 14.18 -2.60
C GLN A 163 9.04 15.00 -1.56
N GLU A 164 10.23 15.47 -1.89
CA GLU A 164 11.07 16.21 -0.95
C GLU A 164 10.49 17.59 -0.62
N MET A 165 9.83 18.24 -1.58
CA MET A 165 9.11 19.49 -1.36
C MET A 165 7.92 19.28 -0.42
N VAL A 166 7.16 18.20 -0.62
CA VAL A 166 6.08 17.81 0.30
C VAL A 166 6.63 17.60 1.72
N ARG A 167 7.76 16.92 1.88
CA ARG A 167 8.41 16.72 3.18
C ARG A 167 8.76 18.04 3.86
N VAL A 168 9.42 18.96 3.14
CA VAL A 168 9.83 20.25 3.70
C VAL A 168 8.62 21.13 4.03
N LEU A 169 7.60 21.18 3.17
CA LEU A 169 6.38 21.94 3.45
C LEU A 169 5.67 21.45 4.72
N LEU A 170 5.58 20.13 4.91
CA LEU A 170 5.01 19.53 6.12
C LEU A 170 5.87 19.83 7.36
N LEU A 171 7.19 19.83 7.23
CA LEU A 171 8.12 20.20 8.30
C LEU A 171 7.98 21.67 8.70
N CYS A 172 7.64 22.54 7.75
CA CYS A 172 7.30 23.96 7.97
C CYS A 172 5.85 24.17 8.45
N ASN A 173 5.15 23.13 8.92
CA ASN A 173 3.78 23.16 9.43
C ASN A 173 2.73 23.59 8.38
N ALA A 174 2.91 23.22 7.10
CA ALA A 174 1.87 23.38 6.09
C ALA A 174 0.59 22.61 6.49
N ARG A 175 -0.57 23.25 6.36
CA ARG A 175 -1.83 22.66 6.82
C ARG A 175 -2.42 21.72 5.76
N CYS A 176 -2.60 20.46 6.14
CA CYS A 176 -3.23 19.44 5.30
C CYS A 176 -4.77 19.52 5.24
N ASN A 177 -5.40 20.35 6.07
CA ASN A 177 -6.87 20.49 6.15
C ASN A 177 -7.44 21.54 5.18
N ILE A 178 -6.63 22.08 4.27
CA ILE A 178 -7.08 23.06 3.28
C ILE A 178 -7.66 22.32 2.09
N MET A 179 -8.84 22.75 1.66
CA MET A 179 -9.53 22.15 0.53
C MET A 179 -9.03 22.78 -0.77
N GLY A 180 -8.56 21.93 -1.68
CA GLY A 180 -8.29 22.31 -3.07
C GLY A 180 -9.35 21.81 -4.05
N PRO A 181 -9.11 21.98 -5.36
CA PRO A 181 -10.04 21.55 -6.41
C PRO A 181 -10.23 20.04 -6.46
N ASN A 182 -9.41 19.25 -5.77
CA ASN A 182 -9.48 17.79 -5.72
C ASN A 182 -9.70 17.23 -4.30
N GLY A 183 -10.21 18.05 -3.37
CA GLY A 183 -10.29 17.70 -1.95
C GLY A 183 -9.01 18.10 -1.22
N TYR A 184 -8.59 17.33 -0.21
CA TYR A 184 -7.34 17.58 0.53
C TYR A 184 -6.07 17.23 -0.28
N PRO A 185 -4.87 17.69 0.13
CA PRO A 185 -3.62 17.45 -0.60
C PRO A 185 -3.31 15.97 -0.87
N ILE A 186 -3.63 15.09 0.08
CA ILE A 186 -3.51 13.64 -0.10
C ILE A 186 -4.38 13.14 -1.27
N HIS A 187 -5.60 13.66 -1.43
CA HIS A 187 -6.49 13.30 -2.53
C HIS A 187 -5.94 13.75 -3.88
N SER A 188 -5.31 14.93 -3.96
CA SER A 188 -4.55 15.36 -5.13
C SER A 188 -3.40 14.40 -5.45
N ALA A 189 -2.57 14.04 -4.46
CA ALA A 189 -1.48 13.07 -4.65
C ALA A 189 -1.99 11.72 -5.17
N MET A 190 -3.11 11.24 -4.62
CA MET A 190 -3.76 10.00 -5.07
C MET A 190 -4.32 10.12 -6.49
N LYS A 191 -4.94 11.24 -6.85
CA LYS A 191 -5.51 11.48 -8.17
C LYS A 191 -4.44 11.52 -9.27
N PHE A 192 -3.25 12.07 -8.98
CA PHE A 192 -2.11 12.09 -9.91
C PHE A 192 -1.20 10.86 -9.79
N SER A 193 -1.60 9.87 -8.99
CA SER A 193 -0.85 8.62 -8.79
C SER A 193 0.56 8.80 -8.21
N GLN A 194 0.78 9.85 -7.42
CA GLN A 194 2.10 10.18 -6.86
C GLN A 194 2.34 9.45 -5.53
N LYS A 195 2.88 8.22 -5.62
CA LYS A 195 3.12 7.33 -4.47
C LYS A 195 4.04 7.97 -3.42
N GLY A 196 5.18 8.52 -3.81
CA GLY A 196 6.16 9.10 -2.88
C GLY A 196 5.60 10.27 -2.08
N CYS A 197 4.80 11.13 -2.72
CA CYS A 197 4.12 12.25 -2.05
C CYS A 197 3.07 11.74 -1.05
N ALA A 198 2.25 10.76 -1.44
CA ALA A 198 1.24 10.18 -0.55
C ALA A 198 1.88 9.46 0.65
N GLU A 199 2.95 8.68 0.43
CA GLU A 199 3.71 8.03 1.51
C GLU A 199 4.29 9.05 2.49
N MET A 200 4.84 10.16 1.97
CA MET A 200 5.40 11.21 2.80
C MET A 200 4.34 11.89 3.68
N ILE A 201 3.19 12.25 3.10
CA ILE A 201 2.08 12.84 3.86
C ILE A 201 1.64 11.91 5.00
N ILE A 202 1.49 10.62 4.72
CA ILE A 202 1.04 9.63 5.71
C ILE A 202 2.12 9.40 6.78
N SER A 203 3.40 9.51 6.43
CA SER A 203 4.50 9.34 7.37
C SER A 203 4.57 10.47 8.41
N MET A 204 4.21 11.69 8.02
CA MET A 204 4.17 12.85 8.92
C MET A 204 2.83 12.92 9.66
N ASP A 205 1.73 12.85 8.91
CA ASP A 205 0.37 12.94 9.44
C ASP A 205 -0.39 11.64 9.20
N SER A 206 -0.32 10.73 10.18
CA SER A 206 -1.08 9.48 10.14
C SER A 206 -2.60 9.68 10.04
N SER A 207 -3.12 10.82 10.53
CA SER A 207 -4.55 11.18 10.45
C SER A 207 -5.07 11.34 9.02
N GLN A 208 -4.20 11.63 8.04
CA GLN A 208 -4.60 11.88 6.66
C GLN A 208 -5.18 10.62 5.97
N ILE A 209 -4.87 9.42 6.47
CA ILE A 209 -5.45 8.17 5.94
C ILE A 209 -6.97 8.08 6.14
N HIS A 210 -7.51 8.83 7.10
CA HIS A 210 -8.94 8.89 7.42
C HIS A 210 -9.63 10.15 6.89
N SER A 211 -8.88 11.08 6.29
CA SER A 211 -9.45 12.29 5.71
C SER A 211 -10.43 11.91 4.60
N LYS A 212 -11.66 12.42 4.67
CA LYS A 212 -12.67 12.17 3.64
C LYS A 212 -12.72 13.36 2.70
N ASP A 213 -12.71 13.12 1.40
CA ASP A 213 -12.94 14.15 0.39
C ASP A 213 -14.27 14.88 0.71
N PRO A 214 -14.26 16.19 0.93
CA PRO A 214 -15.46 16.96 1.24
C PRO A 214 -16.59 16.84 0.22
N ARG A 215 -16.29 16.55 -1.06
CA ARG A 215 -17.32 16.47 -2.11
C ARG A 215 -18.07 15.15 -2.14
N TYR A 216 -17.34 14.05 -2.00
CA TYR A 216 -17.89 12.70 -2.16
C TYR A 216 -17.83 11.88 -0.86
N GLY A 217 -17.33 12.46 0.23
CA GLY A 217 -17.06 11.74 1.48
C GLY A 217 -16.05 10.58 1.33
N ALA A 218 -15.23 10.61 0.28
CA ALA A 218 -14.42 9.47 -0.14
C ALA A 218 -13.05 9.47 0.56
N SER A 219 -12.65 8.34 1.15
CA SER A 219 -11.30 8.20 1.74
C SER A 219 -10.20 8.16 0.66
N PRO A 220 -8.91 8.34 0.99
CA PRO A 220 -7.83 8.33 0.00
C PRO A 220 -7.78 7.02 -0.80
N LEU A 221 -8.22 5.92 -0.19
CA LEU A 221 -8.31 4.60 -0.83
C LEU A 221 -9.30 4.56 -2.00
N HIS A 222 -10.39 5.33 -1.97
CA HIS A 222 -11.34 5.42 -3.08
C HIS A 222 -10.72 6.06 -4.33
N TRP A 223 -9.75 6.95 -4.13
CA TRP A 223 -9.05 7.64 -5.21
C TRP A 223 -7.86 6.86 -5.76
N ALA A 224 -7.51 5.71 -5.17
CA ALA A 224 -6.40 4.88 -5.62
C ALA A 224 -6.62 4.36 -7.04
N LYS A 225 -5.74 4.75 -7.97
CA LYS A 225 -5.74 4.30 -9.37
C LYS A 225 -4.89 3.05 -9.59
N ASN A 226 -3.84 2.89 -8.80
CA ASN A 226 -2.85 1.82 -8.97
C ASN A 226 -2.90 0.85 -7.79
N ALA A 227 -2.68 -0.44 -8.07
CA ALA A 227 -2.67 -1.50 -7.07
C ALA A 227 -1.60 -1.28 -5.99
N GLU A 228 -0.44 -0.74 -6.37
CA GLU A 228 0.63 -0.42 -5.42
C GLU A 228 0.24 0.67 -4.42
N MET A 229 -0.48 1.69 -4.87
CA MET A 229 -0.95 2.77 -3.99
C MET A 229 -2.02 2.27 -3.03
N ALA A 230 -2.95 1.43 -3.51
CA ALA A 230 -3.91 0.77 -2.65
C ALA A 230 -3.20 -0.08 -1.58
N ARG A 231 -2.20 -0.88 -1.98
CA ARG A 231 -1.40 -1.72 -1.06
C ARG A 231 -0.65 -0.90 -0.03
N MET A 232 -0.05 0.22 -0.44
CA MET A 232 0.65 1.16 0.44
C MET A 232 -0.30 1.70 1.52
N LEU A 233 -1.47 2.22 1.12
CA LEU A 233 -2.47 2.75 2.04
C LEU A 233 -2.99 1.69 3.01
N LEU A 234 -3.27 0.48 2.51
CA LEU A 234 -3.77 -0.63 3.32
C LEU A 234 -2.71 -1.13 4.32
N LYS A 235 -1.43 -1.16 3.92
CA LYS A 235 -0.32 -1.52 4.82
C LYS A 235 -0.13 -0.49 5.93
N ARG A 236 -0.49 0.78 5.69
CA ARG A 236 -0.48 1.86 6.68
C ARG A 236 -1.73 1.89 7.59
N GLY A 237 -2.61 0.90 7.49
CA GLY A 237 -3.77 0.77 8.38
C GLY A 237 -5.04 1.47 7.89
N CYS A 238 -5.15 1.80 6.60
CA CYS A 238 -6.38 2.38 6.05
C CYS A 238 -7.55 1.38 6.14
N HIS A 239 -8.71 1.85 6.62
CA HIS A 239 -9.91 1.03 6.70
C HIS A 239 -10.48 0.73 5.30
N VAL A 240 -10.39 -0.53 4.89
CA VAL A 240 -10.82 -1.02 3.56
C VAL A 240 -12.31 -0.83 3.28
N ASN A 241 -13.16 -0.96 4.32
CA ASN A 241 -14.62 -0.86 4.22
C ASN A 241 -15.16 0.55 4.51
N SER A 242 -14.31 1.57 4.40
CA SER A 242 -14.77 2.97 4.48
C SER A 242 -15.79 3.24 3.38
N THR A 243 -16.86 3.96 3.71
CA THR A 243 -17.91 4.34 2.76
C THR A 243 -17.81 5.81 2.37
N SER A 244 -18.15 6.10 1.11
CA SER A 244 -18.39 7.43 0.58
C SER A 244 -19.75 7.98 1.05
N SER A 245 -20.06 9.24 0.72
CA SER A 245 -21.37 9.84 1.02
C SER A 245 -22.53 9.13 0.33
N ALA A 246 -22.29 8.52 -0.83
CA ALA A 246 -23.26 7.70 -1.56
C ALA A 246 -23.34 6.25 -1.03
N GLY A 247 -22.54 5.89 -0.03
CA GLY A 247 -22.44 4.53 0.51
C GLY A 247 -21.45 3.61 -0.24
N ASN A 248 -20.85 4.07 -1.33
CA ASN A 248 -19.89 3.28 -2.10
C ASN A 248 -18.61 3.02 -1.31
N THR A 249 -18.12 1.77 -1.32
CA THR A 249 -16.79 1.41 -0.77
C THR A 249 -15.69 1.58 -1.82
N ALA A 250 -14.42 1.51 -1.40
CA ALA A 250 -13.29 1.55 -2.34
C ALA A 250 -13.37 0.43 -3.40
N LEU A 251 -13.93 -0.73 -3.06
CA LEU A 251 -14.15 -1.83 -3.99
C LEU A 251 -15.18 -1.46 -5.07
N HIS A 252 -16.26 -0.75 -4.72
CA HIS A 252 -17.23 -0.25 -5.71
C HIS A 252 -16.56 0.66 -6.73
N VAL A 253 -15.72 1.60 -6.27
CA VAL A 253 -15.01 2.53 -7.18
C VAL A 253 -14.03 1.78 -8.09
N ALA A 254 -13.29 0.81 -7.54
CA ALA A 254 -12.38 -0.03 -8.32
C ALA A 254 -13.13 -0.81 -9.42
N VAL A 255 -14.26 -1.42 -9.09
CA VAL A 255 -15.10 -2.18 -10.04
C VAL A 255 -15.75 -1.26 -11.07
N MET A 256 -16.35 -0.13 -10.64
CA MET A 256 -16.99 0.84 -11.52
C MET A 256 -16.02 1.41 -12.56
N ARG A 257 -14.76 1.61 -12.18
CA ARG A 257 -13.68 2.09 -13.06
C ARG A 257 -12.91 0.98 -13.76
N ASN A 258 -13.35 -0.27 -13.63
CA ASN A 258 -12.77 -1.47 -14.23
C ASN A 258 -11.28 -1.70 -13.87
N ARG A 259 -10.88 -1.39 -12.63
CA ARG A 259 -9.50 -1.55 -12.13
C ARG A 259 -9.33 -2.89 -11.44
N PHE A 260 -9.13 -3.95 -12.24
CA PHE A 260 -9.02 -5.33 -11.74
C PHE A 260 -7.94 -5.51 -10.66
N ASP A 261 -6.72 -5.03 -10.90
CA ASP A 261 -5.62 -5.20 -9.93
C ASP A 261 -5.90 -4.53 -8.59
N CYS A 262 -6.56 -3.36 -8.61
CA CYS A 262 -6.97 -2.67 -7.38
C CYS A 262 -8.07 -3.46 -6.65
N ALA A 263 -9.03 -4.04 -7.38
CA ALA A 263 -10.08 -4.86 -6.78
C ALA A 263 -9.48 -6.10 -6.09
N ILE A 264 -8.51 -6.78 -6.72
CA ILE A 264 -7.80 -7.92 -6.11
C ILE A 264 -7.04 -7.48 -4.85
N VAL A 265 -6.32 -6.35 -4.88
CA VAL A 265 -5.64 -5.84 -3.67
C VAL A 265 -6.63 -5.54 -2.54
N LEU A 266 -7.78 -4.93 -2.85
CA LEU A 266 -8.81 -4.65 -1.84
C LEU A 266 -9.38 -5.95 -1.25
N LEU A 267 -9.74 -6.92 -2.09
CA LEU A 267 -10.29 -8.21 -1.66
C LEU A 267 -9.30 -9.02 -0.82
N THR A 268 -8.02 -9.02 -1.20
CA THR A 268 -6.94 -9.71 -0.46
C THR A 268 -6.64 -9.08 0.90
N HIS A 269 -6.97 -7.81 1.08
CA HIS A 269 -6.90 -7.09 2.36
C HIS A 269 -8.23 -7.09 3.14
N GLY A 270 -9.21 -7.90 2.73
CA GLY A 270 -10.46 -8.11 3.48
C GLY A 270 -11.59 -7.14 3.14
N ALA A 271 -11.60 -6.57 1.93
CA ALA A 271 -12.77 -5.83 1.44
C ALA A 271 -14.02 -6.73 1.41
N ASN A 272 -15.14 -6.20 1.89
CA ASN A 272 -16.42 -6.91 1.81
C ASN A 272 -16.97 -6.85 0.38
N ALA A 273 -17.10 -8.02 -0.27
CA ALA A 273 -17.62 -8.15 -1.62
C ALA A 273 -19.16 -7.99 -1.69
N ASP A 274 -19.87 -8.07 -0.56
CA ASP A 274 -21.32 -7.91 -0.43
C ASP A 274 -21.73 -6.56 0.14
N ALA A 275 -20.79 -5.62 0.26
CA ALA A 275 -21.12 -4.28 0.71
C ALA A 275 -22.17 -3.65 -0.20
N ARG A 276 -23.27 -3.13 0.37
CA ARG A 276 -24.29 -2.38 -0.36
C ARG A 276 -23.82 -0.94 -0.52
N GLY A 277 -23.58 -0.53 -1.76
CA GLY A 277 -23.22 0.83 -2.11
C GLY A 277 -24.43 1.68 -2.48
N GLU A 278 -24.21 2.56 -3.46
CA GLU A 278 -25.22 3.44 -4.02
C GLU A 278 -26.36 2.64 -4.68
N HIS A 279 -27.61 2.98 -4.32
CA HIS A 279 -28.83 2.26 -4.70
C HIS A 279 -28.86 0.78 -4.28
N GLY A 280 -28.12 0.43 -3.22
CA GLY A 280 -28.06 -0.94 -2.73
C GLY A 280 -27.30 -1.90 -3.65
N ASN A 281 -26.66 -1.37 -4.70
CA ASN A 281 -25.87 -2.18 -5.61
C ASN A 281 -24.63 -2.70 -4.88
N THR A 282 -24.41 -4.01 -4.95
CA THR A 282 -23.14 -4.62 -4.52
C THR A 282 -22.09 -4.43 -5.62
N PRO A 283 -20.78 -4.59 -5.31
CA PRO A 283 -19.73 -4.62 -6.32
C PRO A 283 -20.01 -5.62 -7.45
N LEU A 284 -20.70 -6.73 -7.15
CA LEU A 284 -21.11 -7.71 -8.16
C LEU A 284 -22.12 -7.13 -9.16
N HIS A 285 -23.11 -6.35 -8.71
CA HIS A 285 -24.05 -5.66 -9.63
C HIS A 285 -23.29 -4.73 -10.59
N LEU A 286 -22.33 -3.96 -10.07
CA LEU A 286 -21.51 -3.07 -10.87
C LEU A 286 -20.64 -3.85 -11.88
N ALA A 287 -20.06 -4.97 -11.48
CA ALA A 287 -19.25 -5.80 -12.37
C ALA A 287 -20.09 -6.41 -13.51
N MET A 288 -21.32 -6.86 -13.21
CA MET A 288 -22.26 -7.38 -14.22
C MET A 288 -22.60 -6.33 -15.27
N SER A 289 -22.85 -5.08 -14.86
CA SER A 289 -23.13 -3.97 -15.79
C SER A 289 -22.00 -3.66 -16.78
N LYS A 290 -20.76 -4.10 -16.46
CA LYS A 290 -19.56 -3.86 -17.27
C LYS A 290 -19.11 -5.07 -18.09
N ASP A 291 -19.80 -6.21 -17.99
CA ASP A 291 -19.47 -7.46 -18.67
C ASP A 291 -18.01 -7.94 -18.48
N ASN A 292 -17.40 -7.62 -17.32
CA ASN A 292 -16.05 -8.08 -16.99
C ASN A 292 -16.09 -9.43 -16.27
N VAL A 293 -16.02 -10.51 -17.06
CA VAL A 293 -16.05 -11.90 -16.58
C VAL A 293 -14.98 -12.19 -15.52
N GLU A 294 -13.77 -11.66 -15.67
CA GLU A 294 -12.68 -11.92 -14.72
C GLU A 294 -12.93 -11.23 -13.38
N MET A 295 -13.44 -10.00 -13.40
CA MET A 295 -13.89 -9.30 -12.18
C MET A 295 -15.02 -10.04 -11.49
N ILE A 296 -15.99 -10.55 -12.26
CA ILE A 296 -17.13 -11.32 -11.75
C ILE A 296 -16.67 -12.60 -11.07
N LYS A 297 -15.82 -13.39 -11.74
CA LYS A 297 -15.22 -14.60 -11.16
C LYS A 297 -14.47 -14.28 -9.86
N ALA A 298 -13.66 -13.23 -9.87
CA ALA A 298 -12.93 -12.81 -8.68
C ALA A 298 -13.89 -12.49 -7.51
N LEU A 299 -14.90 -11.65 -7.73
CA LEU A 299 -15.87 -11.30 -6.68
C LEU A 299 -16.61 -12.54 -6.13
N ILE A 300 -17.05 -13.45 -6.99
CA ILE A 300 -17.71 -14.70 -6.58
C ILE A 300 -16.77 -15.58 -5.76
N VAL A 301 -15.52 -15.76 -6.20
CA VAL A 301 -14.51 -16.51 -5.45
C VAL A 301 -14.30 -15.91 -4.07
N PHE A 302 -14.26 -14.58 -3.97
CA PHE A 302 -14.14 -13.88 -2.70
C PHE A 302 -15.40 -13.87 -1.83
N GLY A 303 -16.50 -14.46 -2.30
CA GLY A 303 -17.69 -14.76 -1.50
C GLY A 303 -18.91 -13.92 -1.84
N ALA A 304 -18.88 -13.11 -2.91
CA ALA A 304 -20.02 -12.28 -3.31
C ALA A 304 -21.28 -13.13 -3.56
N GLU A 305 -22.38 -12.71 -2.97
CA GLU A 305 -23.68 -13.36 -3.10
C GLU A 305 -24.39 -12.96 -4.40
N VAL A 306 -24.94 -13.96 -5.08
CA VAL A 306 -25.56 -13.82 -6.40
C VAL A 306 -27.06 -13.55 -6.34
N ASP A 307 -27.67 -13.71 -5.16
CA ASP A 307 -29.10 -13.56 -4.91
C ASP A 307 -29.44 -12.26 -4.16
N THR A 308 -28.46 -11.44 -3.78
CA THR A 308 -28.68 -10.19 -3.03
C THR A 308 -29.35 -9.15 -3.93
N PRO A 309 -30.57 -8.69 -3.63
CA PRO A 309 -31.25 -7.68 -4.46
C PRO A 309 -30.73 -6.27 -4.16
N ASN A 310 -30.62 -5.43 -5.18
CA ASN A 310 -30.44 -3.99 -5.02
C ASN A 310 -31.73 -3.29 -4.54
N ASP A 311 -31.72 -1.97 -4.38
CA ASP A 311 -32.91 -1.24 -3.89
C ASP A 311 -34.07 -1.24 -4.91
N PHE A 312 -33.79 -1.60 -6.17
CA PHE A 312 -34.78 -1.79 -7.23
C PHE A 312 -35.34 -3.23 -7.29
N GLY A 313 -34.89 -4.12 -6.40
CA GLY A 313 -35.27 -5.54 -6.40
C GLY A 313 -34.59 -6.37 -7.48
N GLU A 314 -33.63 -5.81 -8.22
CA GLU A 314 -32.87 -6.53 -9.24
C GLU A 314 -31.76 -7.34 -8.56
N THR A 315 -31.64 -8.62 -8.90
CA THR A 315 -30.51 -9.46 -8.47
C THR A 315 -29.37 -9.38 -9.50
N PRO A 316 -28.11 -9.64 -9.09
CA PRO A 316 -26.98 -9.72 -10.01
C PRO A 316 -27.21 -10.73 -11.13
N THR A 317 -27.88 -11.84 -10.82
CA THR A 317 -28.31 -12.88 -11.78
C THR A 317 -29.29 -12.34 -12.82
N PHE A 318 -30.26 -11.52 -12.40
CA PHE A 318 -31.20 -10.89 -13.31
C PHE A 318 -30.48 -9.93 -14.27
N LEU A 319 -29.56 -9.12 -13.75
CA LEU A 319 -28.72 -8.25 -14.57
C LEU A 319 -27.84 -9.04 -15.55
N ALA A 320 -27.24 -10.16 -15.12
CA ALA A 320 -26.46 -11.04 -15.99
C ALA A 320 -27.29 -11.57 -17.17
N SER A 321 -28.52 -12.02 -16.91
CA SER A 321 -29.43 -12.55 -17.93
C SER A 321 -29.84 -11.50 -18.98
N LYS A 322 -29.87 -10.22 -18.59
CA LYS A 322 -30.18 -9.10 -19.49
C LYS A 322 -29.01 -8.73 -20.40
N ILE A 323 -27.77 -9.02 -19.99
CA ILE A 323 -26.56 -8.54 -20.65
C ILE A 323 -25.93 -9.61 -21.55
N SER A 324 -25.68 -10.82 -21.04
CA SER A 324 -24.93 -11.84 -21.79
C SER A 324 -25.29 -13.28 -21.39
N ARG A 325 -25.40 -14.14 -22.41
CA ARG A 325 -25.69 -15.58 -22.25
C ARG A 325 -24.54 -16.32 -21.55
N GLN A 326 -23.29 -15.90 -21.75
CA GLN A 326 -22.13 -16.47 -21.06
C GLN A 326 -22.17 -16.21 -19.55
N LEU A 327 -22.62 -15.01 -19.15
CA LEU A 327 -22.79 -14.67 -17.74
C LEU A 327 -23.95 -15.44 -17.11
N GLN A 328 -25.02 -15.67 -17.87
CA GLN A 328 -26.16 -16.47 -17.42
C GLN A 328 -25.73 -17.90 -17.05
N ASP A 329 -24.98 -18.58 -17.92
CA ASP A 329 -24.51 -19.95 -17.67
C ASP A 329 -23.57 -20.03 -16.45
N LEU A 330 -22.67 -19.04 -16.30
CA LEU A 330 -21.73 -18.96 -15.17
C LEU A 330 -22.44 -18.79 -13.82
N MET A 331 -23.55 -18.04 -13.81
CA MET A 331 -24.31 -17.72 -12.59
C MET A 331 -25.30 -18.82 -12.18
N HIS A 332 -25.76 -19.64 -13.12
CA HIS A 332 -26.57 -20.81 -12.77
C HIS A 332 -25.77 -21.86 -11.96
N ILE A 333 -24.46 -21.96 -12.20
CA ILE A 333 -23.56 -22.88 -11.48
C ILE A 333 -23.33 -22.42 -10.03
N SER A 334 -23.27 -21.11 -9.77
CA SER A 334 -23.03 -20.57 -8.42
C SER A 334 -24.25 -20.67 -7.50
N ARG A 335 -25.43 -20.97 -8.05
CA ARG A 335 -26.72 -21.02 -7.35
C ARG A 335 -27.00 -22.38 -6.67
N ALA A 336 -25.97 -23.12 -6.27
CA ALA A 336 -26.14 -24.38 -5.56
C ALA A 336 -27.05 -24.16 -4.34
N ARG A 337 -28.26 -24.73 -4.41
CA ARG A 337 -29.38 -24.53 -3.48
C ARG A 337 -28.88 -24.69 -2.05
N LYS A 338 -29.11 -23.68 -1.18
CA LYS A 338 -29.08 -23.88 0.27
C LYS A 338 -30.15 -24.93 0.60
N PRO A 339 -29.80 -26.17 1.01
CA PRO A 339 -30.81 -27.07 1.54
C PRO A 339 -31.37 -26.46 2.85
N ALA A 340 -32.62 -26.74 3.16
CA ALA A 340 -33.26 -26.28 4.38
C ALA A 340 -32.49 -26.81 5.60
N PHE A 341 -31.69 -25.94 6.23
CA PHE A 341 -30.92 -26.27 7.42
C PHE A 341 -31.84 -26.17 8.64
N ILE A 342 -32.45 -27.28 9.02
CA ILE A 342 -32.89 -27.46 10.40
C ILE A 342 -31.60 -27.70 11.19
N LEU A 343 -31.18 -26.72 11.97
CA LEU A 343 -30.04 -26.81 12.88
C LEU A 343 -30.41 -27.82 14.00
N GLY A 344 -30.46 -29.11 13.65
CA GLY A 344 -30.63 -30.18 14.61
C GLY A 344 -29.48 -30.12 15.60
N SER A 345 -29.80 -30.29 16.89
CA SER A 345 -28.93 -30.18 18.05
C SER A 345 -27.50 -30.74 17.84
N MET A 346 -26.61 -29.92 17.26
CA MET A 346 -25.17 -30.20 17.17
C MET A 346 -24.38 -29.45 18.25
N ARG A 347 -25.09 -28.69 19.09
CA ARG A 347 -24.52 -27.99 20.24
C ARG A 347 -24.71 -28.85 21.49
N ASP A 348 -23.60 -29.45 21.89
CA ASP A 348 -23.26 -29.69 23.30
C ASP A 348 -23.95 -30.86 24.03
N GLU A 349 -24.02 -32.02 23.39
CA GLU A 349 -24.07 -33.31 24.11
C GLU A 349 -22.87 -34.16 23.66
N LYS A 350 -22.20 -34.82 24.62
CA LYS A 350 -20.97 -35.62 24.42
C LYS A 350 -21.01 -36.39 23.09
N ARG A 351 -20.28 -35.87 22.09
CA ARG A 351 -20.20 -36.50 20.77
C ARG A 351 -19.67 -37.92 20.95
N THR A 352 -20.35 -38.88 20.35
CA THR A 352 -19.99 -40.31 20.41
C THR A 352 -18.85 -40.67 19.46
N HIS A 353 -18.48 -39.77 18.54
CA HIS A 353 -17.49 -39.98 17.50
C HIS A 353 -16.56 -38.76 17.40
N ASP A 354 -15.27 -39.01 17.17
CA ASP A 354 -14.28 -37.99 16.86
C ASP A 354 -14.28 -37.66 15.35
N HIS A 355 -14.13 -36.38 15.00
CA HIS A 355 -14.01 -35.94 13.62
C HIS A 355 -12.56 -35.56 13.26
N LEU A 356 -12.03 -36.14 12.18
CA LEU A 356 -10.67 -35.88 11.67
C LEU A 356 -10.70 -35.07 10.37
N LEU A 357 -9.89 -34.02 10.31
CA LEU A 357 -9.59 -33.24 9.12
C LEU A 357 -8.12 -33.41 8.73
N CYS A 358 -7.85 -33.84 7.50
CA CYS A 358 -6.50 -33.96 6.95
C CYS A 358 -6.28 -32.93 5.85
N LEU A 359 -5.25 -32.09 5.99
CA LEU A 359 -4.92 -31.01 5.08
C LEU A 359 -3.59 -31.30 4.37
N ASP A 360 -3.68 -31.54 3.07
CA ASP A 360 -2.53 -31.89 2.23
C ASP A 360 -1.55 -30.72 2.05
N GLY A 361 -0.29 -31.07 1.78
CA GLY A 361 0.71 -30.14 1.29
C GLY A 361 0.45 -29.68 -0.15
N GLY A 362 1.14 -28.62 -0.61
CA GLY A 362 0.98 -28.20 -2.00
C GLY A 362 1.40 -26.77 -2.38
N GLY A 363 2.17 -26.06 -1.56
CA GLY A 363 2.58 -24.69 -1.85
C GLY A 363 1.38 -23.72 -1.95
N VAL A 364 1.39 -22.81 -2.93
CA VAL A 364 0.32 -21.79 -3.10
C VAL A 364 -1.06 -22.40 -3.44
N LYS A 365 -1.11 -23.67 -3.86
CA LYS A 365 -2.37 -24.39 -4.10
C LYS A 365 -3.21 -24.59 -2.82
N GLY A 366 -2.67 -24.30 -1.63
CA GLY A 366 -3.46 -24.27 -0.40
C GLY A 366 -4.68 -23.35 -0.43
N LEU A 367 -4.72 -22.34 -1.32
CA LEU A 367 -5.91 -21.53 -1.56
C LEU A 367 -7.14 -22.38 -1.96
N VAL A 368 -6.93 -23.51 -2.63
CA VAL A 368 -8.02 -24.45 -3.00
C VAL A 368 -8.61 -25.11 -1.75
N ILE A 369 -7.74 -25.57 -0.84
CA ILE A 369 -8.14 -26.17 0.43
C ILE A 369 -8.89 -25.14 1.29
N ILE A 370 -8.38 -23.91 1.35
CA ILE A 370 -9.05 -22.81 2.05
C ILE A 370 -10.44 -22.55 1.45
N GLN A 371 -10.57 -22.54 0.12
CA GLN A 371 -11.86 -22.33 -0.53
C GLN A 371 -12.85 -23.46 -0.24
N LEU A 372 -12.39 -24.71 -0.21
CA LEU A 372 -13.20 -25.86 0.20
C LEU A 372 -13.66 -25.72 1.65
N LEU A 373 -12.77 -25.36 2.58
CA LEU A 373 -13.12 -25.15 3.98
C LEU A 373 -14.11 -24.01 4.16
N ILE A 374 -13.95 -22.89 3.44
CA ILE A 374 -14.93 -21.78 3.45
C ILE A 374 -16.30 -22.27 2.97
N ALA A 375 -16.34 -23.08 1.90
CA ALA A 375 -17.59 -23.60 1.38
C ALA A 375 -18.25 -24.58 2.37
N ILE A 376 -17.47 -25.44 3.02
CA ILE A 376 -17.95 -26.36 4.07
C ILE A 376 -18.48 -25.57 5.27
N GLU A 377 -17.75 -24.56 5.75
CA GLU A 377 -18.15 -23.69 6.86
C GLU A 377 -19.43 -22.89 6.53
N LYS A 378 -19.55 -22.37 5.30
CA LYS A 378 -20.78 -21.69 4.83
C LYS A 378 -21.96 -22.66 4.69
N ALA A 379 -21.69 -23.90 4.29
CA ALA A 379 -22.72 -24.93 4.15
C ALA A 379 -23.18 -25.47 5.51
N SER A 380 -22.28 -25.65 6.48
CA SER A 380 -22.60 -26.15 7.82
C SER A 380 -23.12 -25.07 8.77
N GLY A 381 -22.73 -23.80 8.55
CA GLY A 381 -22.99 -22.69 9.47
C GLY A 381 -22.17 -22.76 10.77
N VAL A 382 -21.20 -23.67 10.86
CA VAL A 382 -20.36 -23.92 12.04
C VAL A 382 -18.90 -23.69 11.67
N ALA A 383 -18.16 -22.96 12.52
CA ALA A 383 -16.75 -22.67 12.30
C ALA A 383 -15.93 -23.97 12.17
N THR A 384 -14.96 -23.98 11.25
CA THR A 384 -14.10 -25.15 10.99
C THR A 384 -13.45 -25.73 12.26
N LYS A 385 -13.09 -24.88 13.21
CA LYS A 385 -12.51 -25.27 14.51
C LYS A 385 -13.44 -26.12 15.36
N ASP A 386 -14.74 -25.85 15.32
CA ASP A 386 -15.76 -26.52 16.15
C ASP A 386 -16.35 -27.76 15.45
N LEU A 387 -16.05 -27.90 14.15
CA LEU A 387 -16.48 -29.02 13.32
C LEU A 387 -15.59 -30.25 13.48
N PHE A 388 -14.29 -30.05 13.72
CA PHE A 388 -13.30 -31.13 13.77
C PHE A 388 -12.56 -31.18 15.10
N ASP A 389 -12.42 -32.38 15.67
CA ASP A 389 -11.73 -32.62 16.94
C ASP A 389 -10.23 -32.83 16.73
N TRP A 390 -9.86 -33.43 15.59
CA TRP A 390 -8.50 -33.69 15.16
C TRP A 390 -8.22 -33.00 13.81
N VAL A 391 -7.08 -32.33 13.71
CA VAL A 391 -6.61 -31.71 12.47
C VAL A 391 -5.16 -32.08 12.20
N ALA A 392 -4.91 -32.70 11.06
CA ALA A 392 -3.57 -33.02 10.59
C ALA A 392 -3.21 -32.15 9.38
N GLY A 393 -1.97 -31.69 9.29
CA GLY A 393 -1.53 -30.85 8.19
C GLY A 393 -0.09 -31.10 7.75
N THR A 394 0.12 -31.07 6.44
CA THR A 394 1.46 -31.09 5.83
C THR A 394 1.75 -29.81 5.07
N SER A 395 2.97 -29.28 5.17
CA SER A 395 3.41 -28.13 4.40
C SER A 395 2.48 -26.92 4.55
N THR A 396 1.89 -26.45 3.46
CA THR A 396 0.81 -25.44 3.46
C THR A 396 -0.38 -25.82 4.34
N GLY A 397 -0.86 -27.06 4.28
CA GLY A 397 -1.93 -27.57 5.14
C GLY A 397 -1.55 -27.51 6.62
N GLY A 398 -0.26 -27.61 6.95
CA GLY A 398 0.23 -27.45 8.31
C GLY A 398 0.09 -26.03 8.85
N ILE A 399 0.45 -25.02 8.04
CA ILE A 399 0.22 -23.60 8.39
C ILE A 399 -1.29 -23.33 8.56
N LEU A 400 -2.13 -23.92 7.72
CA LEU A 400 -3.58 -23.79 7.79
C LEU A 400 -4.18 -24.48 9.03
N ALA A 401 -3.69 -25.67 9.39
CA ALA A 401 -4.09 -26.38 10.61
C ALA A 401 -3.80 -25.55 11.87
N LEU A 402 -2.62 -24.91 11.93
CA LEU A 402 -2.27 -23.98 13.00
C LEU A 402 -3.15 -22.73 13.01
N ALA A 403 -3.56 -22.24 11.85
CA ALA A 403 -4.49 -21.12 11.79
C ALA A 403 -5.87 -21.47 12.35
N ILE A 404 -6.38 -22.68 12.04
CA ILE A 404 -7.61 -23.23 12.63
C ILE A 404 -7.47 -23.31 14.15
N LEU A 405 -6.33 -23.83 14.64
CA LEU A 405 -6.03 -23.94 16.08
C LEU A 405 -6.16 -22.59 16.79
N HIS A 406 -5.53 -21.54 16.24
CA HIS A 406 -5.58 -20.19 16.79
C HIS A 406 -6.87 -19.43 16.48
N SER A 407 -7.93 -20.12 16.03
CA SER A 407 -9.26 -19.53 15.76
C SER A 407 -9.24 -18.41 14.70
N LYS A 408 -8.29 -18.46 13.75
CA LYS A 408 -8.25 -17.53 12.62
C LYS A 408 -9.27 -17.98 11.57
N SER A 409 -10.07 -17.06 11.04
CA SER A 409 -11.09 -17.39 10.04
C SER A 409 -10.48 -17.82 8.71
N MET A 410 -11.14 -18.72 7.99
CA MET A 410 -10.65 -19.17 6.68
C MET A 410 -10.64 -18.05 5.64
N ALA A 411 -11.59 -17.11 5.72
CA ALA A 411 -11.60 -15.90 4.88
C ALA A 411 -10.38 -15.00 5.13
N TYR A 412 -9.98 -14.84 6.40
CA TYR A 412 -8.73 -14.16 6.76
C TYR A 412 -7.53 -14.90 6.20
N MET A 413 -7.46 -16.23 6.37
CA MET A 413 -6.36 -17.04 5.85
C MET A 413 -6.21 -16.94 4.34
N ARG A 414 -7.31 -16.91 3.58
CA ARG A 414 -7.24 -16.66 2.12
C ARG A 414 -6.48 -15.38 1.81
N GLY A 415 -6.80 -14.28 2.50
CA GLY A 415 -6.08 -13.00 2.34
C GLY A 415 -4.61 -13.07 2.78
N VAL A 416 -4.34 -13.74 3.90
CA VAL A 416 -2.98 -14.01 4.41
C VAL A 416 -2.14 -14.72 3.36
N TYR A 417 -2.65 -15.77 2.70
CA TYR A 417 -1.92 -16.50 1.65
C TYR A 417 -1.63 -15.65 0.41
N PHE A 418 -2.58 -14.83 -0.03
CA PHE A 418 -2.32 -13.90 -1.14
C PHE A 418 -1.21 -12.89 -0.80
N ARG A 419 -1.22 -12.34 0.42
CA ARG A 419 -0.15 -11.44 0.89
C ARG A 419 1.18 -12.16 1.05
N MET A 420 1.16 -13.39 1.60
CA MET A 420 2.33 -14.24 1.75
C MET A 420 2.99 -14.51 0.41
N LYS A 421 2.20 -14.74 -0.66
CA LYS A 421 2.74 -14.98 -2.00
C LYS A 421 3.65 -13.84 -2.47
N ASP A 422 3.22 -12.60 -2.23
CA ASP A 422 3.94 -11.41 -2.67
C ASP A 422 5.09 -11.02 -1.73
N GLU A 423 5.05 -11.42 -0.45
CA GLU A 423 6.09 -11.13 0.55
C GLU A 423 7.21 -12.18 0.56
N VAL A 424 6.86 -13.46 0.44
CA VAL A 424 7.79 -14.59 0.65
C VAL A 424 8.50 -15.01 -0.63
N PHE A 425 7.79 -15.05 -1.77
CA PHE A 425 8.37 -15.55 -3.03
C PHE A 425 8.95 -14.42 -3.89
N ARG A 426 9.88 -13.66 -3.32
CA ARG A 426 10.62 -12.61 -4.03
C ARG A 426 11.98 -13.12 -4.48
N GLY A 427 12.33 -12.90 -5.75
CA GLY A 427 13.62 -13.28 -6.34
C GLY A 427 13.63 -14.62 -7.06
N SER A 428 14.83 -15.13 -7.34
CA SER A 428 15.05 -16.44 -7.95
C SER A 428 15.20 -17.53 -6.89
N ARG A 429 14.89 -18.78 -7.28
CA ARG A 429 15.06 -19.93 -6.39
C ARG A 429 16.54 -20.27 -6.21
N PRO A 430 16.96 -20.75 -5.03
CA PRO A 430 16.17 -20.96 -3.82
C PRO A 430 15.92 -19.66 -3.03
N TYR A 431 14.71 -19.50 -2.51
CA TYR A 431 14.31 -18.34 -1.70
C TYR A 431 14.97 -18.36 -0.32
N GLU A 432 15.29 -17.17 0.18
CA GLU A 432 15.72 -17.00 1.57
C GLU A 432 14.55 -17.26 2.53
N SER A 433 14.86 -17.87 3.68
CA SER A 433 13.84 -18.23 4.66
C SER A 433 13.39 -17.08 5.55
N GLY A 434 14.11 -15.95 5.53
CA GLY A 434 13.85 -14.80 6.41
C GLY A 434 12.41 -14.26 6.29
N PRO A 435 11.93 -13.94 5.07
CA PRO A 435 10.57 -13.44 4.87
C PRO A 435 9.48 -14.40 5.36
N LEU A 436 9.64 -15.71 5.14
CA LEU A 436 8.67 -16.71 5.63
C LEU A 436 8.69 -16.79 7.16
N GLU A 437 9.87 -16.75 7.77
CA GLU A 437 10.02 -16.78 9.22
C GLU A 437 9.40 -15.55 9.89
N GLU A 438 9.71 -14.36 9.41
CA GLU A 438 9.14 -13.11 9.92
C GLU A 438 7.62 -13.06 9.73
N PHE A 439 7.13 -13.56 8.59
CA PHE A 439 5.71 -13.69 8.33
C PHE A 439 5.01 -14.60 9.35
N LEU A 440 5.57 -15.79 9.61
CA LEU A 440 5.00 -16.74 10.57
C LEU A 440 5.07 -16.20 12.00
N LYS A 441 6.15 -15.50 12.37
CA LYS A 441 6.28 -14.81 13.66
C LYS A 441 5.20 -13.74 13.83
N ARG A 442 4.92 -12.94 12.79
CA ARG A 442 3.87 -11.92 12.81
C ARG A 442 2.47 -12.54 12.92
N GLU A 443 2.21 -13.63 12.21
CA GLU A 443 0.87 -14.23 12.18
C GLU A 443 0.56 -15.08 13.41
N PHE A 444 1.52 -15.85 13.93
CA PHE A 444 1.31 -16.79 15.04
C PHE A 444 1.90 -16.33 16.38
N GLY A 445 2.70 -15.26 16.38
CA GLY A 445 3.43 -14.77 17.56
C GLY A 445 4.80 -15.42 17.71
N GLU A 446 5.78 -14.65 18.18
CA GLU A 446 7.18 -15.10 18.31
C GLU A 446 7.40 -16.08 19.46
N HIS A 447 6.64 -15.93 20.55
CA HIS A 447 6.78 -16.71 21.79
C HIS A 447 5.65 -17.72 22.02
N THR A 448 4.71 -17.84 21.07
CA THR A 448 3.58 -18.76 21.17
C THR A 448 4.06 -20.21 21.06
N LYS A 449 3.71 -21.02 22.05
CA LYS A 449 4.06 -22.44 22.14
C LYS A 449 2.92 -23.31 21.60
N MET A 450 3.27 -24.49 21.08
CA MET A 450 2.30 -25.43 20.51
C MET A 450 1.23 -25.87 21.52
N THR A 451 1.59 -25.97 22.81
CA THR A 451 0.71 -26.44 23.90
C THR A 451 -0.18 -25.35 24.50
N ASP A 452 -0.05 -24.09 24.06
CA ASP A 452 -0.88 -22.97 24.55
C ASP A 452 -2.37 -23.16 24.19
N VAL A 453 -2.65 -23.86 23.09
CA VAL A 453 -4.01 -24.18 22.64
C VAL A 453 -4.16 -25.69 22.51
N ARG A 454 -5.06 -26.26 23.32
CA ARG A 454 -5.26 -27.73 23.39
C ARG A 454 -6.38 -28.29 22.52
N LYS A 455 -7.25 -27.43 21.96
CA LYS A 455 -8.39 -27.85 21.12
C LYS A 455 -8.52 -26.98 19.85
N PRO A 456 -8.68 -27.58 18.66
CA PRO A 456 -8.65 -29.02 18.36
C PRO A 456 -7.25 -29.63 18.55
N LYS A 457 -7.14 -30.97 18.54
CA LYS A 457 -5.85 -31.66 18.56
C LYS A 457 -5.20 -31.54 17.19
N VAL A 458 -3.99 -31.00 17.15
CA VAL A 458 -3.29 -30.69 15.90
C VAL A 458 -1.98 -31.44 15.81
N MET A 459 -1.74 -32.02 14.63
CA MET A 459 -0.50 -32.68 14.27
C MET A 459 0.04 -32.14 12.94
N LEU A 460 1.32 -31.79 12.91
CA LEU A 460 2.01 -31.31 11.71
C LEU A 460 3.14 -32.24 11.34
N THR A 461 3.27 -32.56 10.07
CA THR A 461 4.35 -33.42 9.57
C THR A 461 5.64 -32.62 9.36
N GLY A 462 6.78 -33.22 9.68
CA GLY A 462 8.09 -32.69 9.34
C GLY A 462 9.10 -33.81 9.17
N THR A 463 9.95 -33.72 8.16
CA THR A 463 10.98 -34.72 7.91
C THR A 463 12.24 -34.36 8.68
N LEU A 464 12.62 -35.20 9.64
CA LEU A 464 13.80 -35.01 10.46
C LEU A 464 15.04 -35.51 9.71
N SER A 465 15.84 -34.55 9.23
CA SER A 465 16.99 -34.80 8.36
C SER A 465 18.33 -34.76 9.09
N ASP A 466 18.34 -34.69 10.43
CA ASP A 466 19.55 -34.70 11.25
C ASP A 466 20.15 -36.10 11.48
N ARG A 467 19.51 -37.12 10.91
CA ARG A 467 19.76 -38.54 11.14
C ARG A 467 19.59 -39.36 9.86
N GLN A 468 20.24 -40.52 9.84
CA GLN A 468 20.08 -41.54 8.81
C GLN A 468 19.66 -42.85 9.50
N PRO A 469 18.51 -43.45 9.15
CA PRO A 469 17.53 -43.01 8.16
C PRO A 469 16.79 -41.73 8.57
N ALA A 470 16.35 -40.94 7.59
CA ALA A 470 15.49 -39.77 7.86
C ALA A 470 14.14 -40.24 8.40
N GLU A 471 13.68 -39.62 9.50
CA GLU A 471 12.47 -40.03 10.22
C GLU A 471 11.35 -39.02 10.06
N LEU A 472 10.10 -39.47 10.15
CA LEU A 472 8.94 -38.59 10.23
C LEU A 472 8.77 -38.12 11.67
N HIS A 473 8.77 -36.80 11.87
CA HIS A 473 8.42 -36.18 13.13
C HIS A 473 7.03 -35.53 13.02
N LEU A 474 6.18 -35.79 14.01
CA LEU A 474 4.90 -35.10 14.17
C LEU A 474 5.04 -34.03 15.26
N PHE A 475 4.90 -32.77 14.89
CA PHE A 475 4.73 -31.67 15.83
C PHE A 475 3.31 -31.70 16.38
N ARG A 476 3.15 -31.75 17.69
CA ARG A 476 1.86 -32.00 18.36
C ARG A 476 1.56 -30.89 19.37
N ASN A 477 0.28 -30.62 19.61
CA ASN A 477 -0.18 -29.79 20.74
C ASN A 477 -0.66 -30.60 21.96
N TYR A 478 -0.62 -31.93 21.86
CA TYR A 478 -0.96 -32.88 22.90
C TYR A 478 0.25 -33.75 23.25
N ASP A 479 0.17 -34.44 24.39
CA ASP A 479 1.24 -35.31 24.86
C ASP A 479 1.42 -36.50 23.91
N ALA A 480 2.68 -36.81 23.59
CA ALA A 480 3.00 -37.90 22.68
C ALA A 480 2.53 -39.25 23.25
N PRO A 481 1.95 -40.13 22.42
CA PRO A 481 1.53 -41.46 22.87
C PRO A 481 2.73 -42.30 23.29
N GLU A 482 2.61 -43.05 24.38
CA GLU A 482 3.64 -44.01 24.80
C GLU A 482 3.62 -45.24 23.88
N THR A 483 4.59 -45.32 22.96
CA THR A 483 4.72 -46.43 22.01
C THR A 483 5.08 -47.75 22.70
N VAL A 484 4.33 -48.82 22.40
CA VAL A 484 4.51 -50.20 22.93
C VAL A 484 5.82 -50.85 22.51
N ARG A 485 6.36 -50.45 21.35
CA ARG A 485 7.49 -51.12 20.73
C ARG A 485 8.78 -50.43 21.14
N GLU A 486 9.76 -51.23 21.56
CA GLU A 486 11.14 -50.77 21.73
C GLU A 486 11.59 -49.95 20.51
N PRO A 487 12.38 -48.89 20.70
CA PRO A 487 12.89 -48.11 19.59
C PRO A 487 13.66 -49.03 18.65
N ARG A 488 13.09 -49.33 17.49
CA ARG A 488 13.68 -50.23 16.47
C ARG A 488 15.00 -49.70 15.92
N PHE A 489 15.29 -48.43 16.15
CA PHE A 489 16.52 -47.75 15.75
C PHE A 489 17.28 -47.30 17.01
N ASN A 490 18.55 -47.68 17.11
CA ASN A 490 19.44 -47.24 18.17
C ASN A 490 19.45 -45.71 18.21
N GLN A 491 19.06 -45.12 19.35
CA GLN A 491 19.31 -43.71 19.61
C GLN A 491 20.82 -43.51 19.66
N ASN A 492 21.40 -43.00 18.57
CA ASN A 492 22.79 -42.55 18.57
C ASN A 492 22.93 -41.52 19.69
N VAL A 493 23.73 -41.83 20.72
CA VAL A 493 23.94 -41.01 21.93
C VAL A 493 24.41 -39.57 21.59
N ASN A 494 24.97 -39.37 20.39
CA ASN A 494 25.43 -38.08 19.89
C ASN A 494 24.33 -37.19 19.26
N LEU A 495 23.12 -37.70 19.02
CA LEU A 495 22.02 -36.93 18.43
C LEU A 495 21.12 -36.36 19.53
N ARG A 496 20.96 -35.04 19.54
CA ARG A 496 20.07 -34.35 20.50
C ARG A 496 18.61 -34.77 20.24
N PRO A 497 17.86 -35.20 21.27
CA PRO A 497 16.47 -35.60 21.10
C PRO A 497 15.61 -34.43 20.55
N PRO A 498 14.52 -34.73 19.83
CA PRO A 498 13.58 -33.69 19.41
C PRO A 498 12.99 -32.99 20.64
N ALA A 499 12.74 -31.69 20.52
CA ALA A 499 12.18 -30.90 21.60
C ALA A 499 10.80 -31.43 22.01
N GLN A 500 10.50 -31.43 23.31
CA GLN A 500 9.17 -31.79 23.81
C GLN A 500 8.11 -30.80 23.31
N PRO A 501 6.85 -31.23 23.14
CA PRO A 501 5.75 -30.36 22.68
C PRO A 501 5.61 -29.05 23.47
N SER A 502 5.95 -29.06 24.76
CA SER A 502 5.95 -27.91 25.68
C SER A 502 6.97 -26.80 25.35
N ASP A 503 8.02 -27.13 24.60
CA ASP A 503 9.10 -26.19 24.22
C ASP A 503 9.08 -25.85 22.73
N GLN A 504 8.15 -26.44 21.97
CA GLN A 504 8.02 -26.19 20.54
C GLN A 504 7.27 -24.88 20.27
N LEU A 505 7.92 -23.98 19.53
CA LEU A 505 7.31 -22.72 19.07
C LEU A 505 6.44 -22.97 17.83
N VAL A 506 5.25 -22.38 17.80
CA VAL A 506 4.27 -22.55 16.72
C VAL A 506 4.85 -22.15 15.36
N TRP A 507 5.43 -20.94 15.26
CA TRP A 507 5.99 -20.46 14.00
C TRP A 507 7.15 -21.32 13.49
N ARG A 508 7.94 -21.91 14.41
CA ARG A 508 9.05 -22.79 14.07
C ARG A 508 8.55 -24.13 13.54
N ALA A 509 7.55 -24.73 14.19
CA ALA A 509 6.88 -25.93 13.71
C ALA A 509 6.22 -25.71 12.34
N ALA A 510 5.49 -24.59 12.18
CA ALA A 510 4.87 -24.18 10.93
C ALA A 510 5.90 -24.09 9.78
N ARG A 511 7.06 -23.51 10.07
CA ARG A 511 8.18 -23.38 9.11
C ARG A 511 8.83 -24.72 8.81
N SER A 512 9.09 -25.53 9.82
CA SER A 512 9.67 -26.87 9.68
C SER A 512 8.79 -27.80 8.85
N SER A 513 7.47 -27.68 8.96
CA SER A 513 6.53 -28.38 8.10
C SER A 513 6.41 -27.73 6.71
N GLY A 514 6.27 -26.40 6.65
CA GLY A 514 5.92 -25.60 5.46
C GLY A 514 7.01 -25.31 4.44
N ALA A 515 8.28 -25.43 4.82
CA ALA A 515 9.41 -24.99 3.99
C ALA A 515 9.89 -26.09 3.03
N ALA A 516 9.24 -26.21 1.87
CA ALA A 516 9.65 -27.12 0.80
C ALA A 516 11.12 -26.88 0.38
N PRO A 517 12.01 -27.87 0.48
CA PRO A 517 13.45 -27.70 0.18
C PRO A 517 13.73 -27.44 -1.31
N THR A 518 12.78 -27.74 -2.18
CA THR A 518 12.83 -27.39 -3.61
C THR A 518 12.66 -25.89 -3.87
N TYR A 519 12.09 -25.16 -2.91
CA TYR A 519 11.83 -23.72 -3.01
C TYR A 519 12.68 -22.92 -2.02
N PHE A 520 12.87 -23.42 -0.80
CA PHE A 520 13.57 -22.73 0.27
C PHE A 520 14.89 -23.41 0.60
N ARG A 521 15.87 -22.62 1.05
CA ARG A 521 17.12 -23.19 1.57
C ARG A 521 16.84 -24.04 2.81
N PRO A 522 17.48 -25.23 2.94
CA PRO A 522 17.44 -26.02 4.17
C PRO A 522 17.89 -25.17 5.35
N ASN A 523 17.13 -25.20 6.44
CA ASN A 523 17.47 -24.47 7.65
C ASN A 523 16.99 -25.22 8.88
N GLY A 524 17.93 -25.51 9.78
CA GLY A 524 17.69 -26.34 10.94
C GLY A 524 17.71 -27.82 10.61
N ARG A 525 16.98 -28.60 11.41
CA ARG A 525 17.01 -30.08 11.38
C ARG A 525 15.85 -30.71 10.63
N PHE A 526 14.86 -29.90 10.26
CA PHE A 526 13.63 -30.36 9.67
C PHE A 526 13.53 -29.84 8.24
N LEU A 527 13.06 -30.71 7.36
CA LEU A 527 12.63 -30.42 6.01
C LEU A 527 11.10 -30.60 5.91
N ASP A 528 10.52 -30.10 4.82
CA ASP A 528 9.09 -30.24 4.55
C ASP A 528 8.62 -31.69 4.71
N GLY A 529 7.53 -31.86 5.46
CA GLY A 529 6.87 -33.14 5.66
C GLY A 529 6.41 -33.78 4.35
N GLY A 530 6.28 -33.00 3.27
CA GLY A 530 6.01 -33.47 1.91
C GLY A 530 7.02 -34.48 1.36
N LEU A 531 8.23 -34.60 1.95
CA LEU A 531 9.20 -35.63 1.56
C LEU A 531 8.80 -37.04 2.01
N LEU A 532 8.11 -37.17 3.15
CA LEU A 532 7.70 -38.47 3.71
C LEU A 532 6.18 -38.64 3.74
N ALA A 533 5.45 -37.61 4.16
CA ALA A 533 4.01 -37.65 4.46
C ALA A 533 3.28 -36.44 3.85
N ASN A 534 3.28 -36.31 2.52
CA ASN A 534 2.65 -35.17 1.82
C ASN A 534 1.14 -35.07 2.04
N ASN A 535 0.47 -36.22 2.18
CA ASN A 535 -0.90 -36.33 2.64
C ASN A 535 -0.86 -37.02 4.02
N PRO A 536 -1.22 -36.32 5.10
CA PRO A 536 -1.05 -36.84 6.46
C PRO A 536 -2.13 -37.86 6.85
N THR A 537 -3.05 -38.26 5.98
CA THR A 537 -4.23 -39.06 6.36
C THR A 537 -3.86 -40.40 6.99
N LEU A 538 -2.94 -41.15 6.39
CA LEU A 538 -2.53 -42.46 6.92
C LEU A 538 -1.75 -42.33 8.23
N ASP A 539 -0.81 -41.38 8.27
CA ASP A 539 0.00 -41.12 9.46
C ASP A 539 -0.87 -40.61 10.62
N ALA A 540 -1.84 -39.74 10.35
CA ALA A 540 -2.77 -39.21 11.34
C ALA A 540 -3.70 -40.28 11.91
N MET A 541 -4.23 -41.17 11.05
CA MET A 541 -5.04 -42.30 11.52
C MET A 541 -4.23 -43.26 12.40
N THR A 542 -2.96 -43.48 12.05
CA THR A 542 -2.03 -44.32 12.83
C THR A 542 -1.77 -43.69 14.20
N GLU A 543 -1.44 -42.39 14.22
CA GLU A 543 -1.22 -41.62 15.44
C GLU A 543 -2.46 -41.60 16.36
N ILE A 544 -3.66 -41.39 15.81
CA ILE A 544 -4.92 -41.40 16.58
C ILE A 544 -5.17 -42.79 17.17
N HIS A 545 -4.88 -43.85 16.42
CA HIS A 545 -5.00 -45.21 16.91
C HIS A 545 -4.04 -45.47 18.09
N GLU A 546 -2.76 -45.08 17.96
CA GLU A 546 -1.77 -45.21 19.03
C GLU A 546 -2.14 -44.39 20.27
N TYR A 547 -2.61 -43.16 20.06
CA TYR A 547 -3.09 -42.28 21.13
C TYR A 547 -4.29 -42.87 21.89
N ASN A 548 -5.27 -43.43 21.17
CA ASN A 548 -6.41 -44.06 21.79
C ASN A 548 -6.03 -45.36 22.53
N GLN A 549 -5.06 -46.13 22.01
CA GLN A 549 -4.54 -47.29 22.73
C GLN A 549 -3.85 -46.90 24.04
N ASP A 550 -3.08 -45.81 24.04
CA ASP A 550 -2.42 -45.31 25.25
C ASP A 550 -3.44 -44.83 26.30
N LEU A 551 -4.48 -44.10 25.86
CA LEU A 551 -5.58 -43.68 26.73
C LEU A 551 -6.38 -44.83 27.34
N ILE A 552 -6.52 -45.96 26.64
CA ILE A 552 -7.21 -47.16 27.18
C ILE A 552 -6.37 -47.84 28.26
N ARG A 553 -5.04 -47.67 28.24
CA ARG A 553 -4.12 -48.30 29.19
C ARG A 553 -3.92 -47.50 30.47
N LYS A 554 -3.96 -46.17 30.37
CA LYS A 554 -3.92 -45.24 31.50
C LYS A 554 -5.27 -45.21 32.21
#